data_AF-A0A6L7U5B1-F1
#
_entry.id   AF-A0A6L7U5B1-F1
#
_cell.length_a   1.000
_cell.length_b   1.000
_cell.length_c   1.000
_cell.angle_alpha   90.00
_cell.angle_beta   90.00
_cell.angle_gamma   90.00
#
_symmetry.space_group_name_H-M   'P 1'
#
loop_
_entity.id
_entity.type
_entity.pdbx_description
1 polymer ?
#
loop_
_entity_poly.entity_id
_entity_poly.type
_entity_poly.pdbx_seq_one_letter_code
_entity_poly.pdbx_strand_id
1 'polypeptide(L)'
;MTRYLRMVRQARWNRPKWIVGTTVAWQGDALGDLSTTHNVLSVYLADTGERVNQVVAALAANRDNLANLDYVLIEGDLLSQLHLQTMQVSGETFHCSVNELHYDIQDLTAAGVFALMKSITAEDVVRVSRPNVKALLQHAIHDGHIDINRLSARLAQSLES
;
A
#
# COMPACT_ATOMS: atom_id res chain seq x y z
N MET A 1 -8.00 10.04 12.91
CA MET A 1 -6.59 9.70 13.18
C MET A 1 -5.90 9.53 11.84
N THR A 2 -4.70 10.10 11.69
CA THR A 2 -3.94 10.04 10.43
C THR A 2 -3.44 8.62 10.20
N ARG A 3 -3.74 8.06 9.02
CA ARG A 3 -3.31 6.72 8.62
C ARG A 3 -2.70 6.74 7.24
N TYR A 4 -1.67 5.94 7.04
CA TYR A 4 -0.97 5.82 5.77
C TYR A 4 -1.07 4.38 5.23
N LEU A 5 -1.47 4.22 3.98
CA LEU A 5 -1.56 2.95 3.29
C LEU A 5 -0.23 2.62 2.62
N ARG A 6 0.28 1.41 2.88
CA ARG A 6 1.39 0.80 2.13
C ARG A 6 0.93 -0.51 1.50
N MET A 7 1.21 -0.67 0.21
CA MET A 7 1.01 -1.93 -0.48
C MET A 7 2.01 -2.97 0.00
N VAL A 8 1.51 -4.16 0.29
CA VAL A 8 2.30 -5.31 0.74
C VAL A 8 1.89 -6.57 -0.03
N ARG A 9 2.49 -7.71 0.28
CA ARG A 9 2.11 -9.01 -0.24
C ARG A 9 1.85 -9.93 0.95
N GLN A 10 0.60 -10.37 1.15
CA GLN A 10 0.22 -11.17 2.32
C GLN A 10 1.14 -12.39 2.57
N ALA A 11 1.62 -13.03 1.50
CA ALA A 11 2.54 -14.17 1.58
C ALA A 11 3.89 -13.87 2.29
N ARG A 12 4.33 -12.61 2.28
CA ARG A 12 5.57 -12.17 2.94
C ARG A 12 5.41 -11.87 4.44
N TRP A 13 4.16 -11.78 4.91
CA TRP A 13 3.81 -11.44 6.28
C TRP A 13 3.23 -12.65 7.05
N ASN A 14 2.74 -13.67 6.35
CA ASN A 14 2.28 -14.91 6.95
C ASN A 14 3.45 -15.68 7.59
N ARG A 15 3.51 -15.67 8.93
CA ARG A 15 4.58 -16.32 9.68
C ARG A 15 4.61 -17.83 9.41
N PRO A 16 5.73 -18.38 8.89
CA PRO A 16 5.86 -19.81 8.69
C PRO A 16 5.96 -20.53 10.05
N LYS A 17 5.50 -21.79 10.10
CA LYS A 17 5.42 -22.59 11.34
C LYS A 17 6.73 -22.67 12.12
N TRP A 18 7.89 -22.59 11.44
CA TRP A 18 9.20 -22.65 12.08
C TRP A 18 9.60 -21.35 12.82
N ILE A 19 8.97 -20.21 12.51
CA ILE A 19 9.11 -18.94 13.24
C ILE A 19 8.14 -18.89 14.42
N VAL A 20 6.96 -19.50 14.29
CA VAL A 20 5.91 -19.52 15.33
C VAL A 20 6.44 -20.19 16.59
N GLY A 21 6.61 -19.42 17.67
CA GLY A 21 7.17 -19.88 18.95
C GLY A 21 8.57 -19.37 19.27
N THR A 22 9.24 -18.68 18.33
CA THR A 22 10.49 -17.96 18.60
C THR A 22 10.20 -16.52 18.99
N THR A 23 10.84 -16.02 20.05
CA THR A 23 10.61 -14.66 20.58
C THR A 23 11.32 -13.56 19.80
N VAL A 24 12.20 -13.92 18.85
CA VAL A 24 13.13 -12.97 18.20
C VAL A 24 13.17 -13.09 16.67
N ALA A 25 12.47 -14.04 16.05
CA ALA A 25 12.52 -14.20 14.60
C ALA A 25 11.40 -13.43 13.90
N TRP A 26 11.80 -12.56 12.97
CA TRP A 26 10.91 -11.86 12.05
C TRP A 26 11.16 -12.39 10.64
N GLN A 27 10.10 -12.49 9.84
CA GLN A 27 10.23 -13.00 8.47
C GLN A 27 11.00 -11.98 7.62
N GLY A 28 12.18 -12.38 7.12
CA GLY A 28 13.02 -11.50 6.29
C GLY A 28 12.31 -11.02 5.02
N ASP A 29 11.40 -11.83 4.45
CA ASP A 29 10.66 -11.44 3.24
C ASP A 29 9.77 -10.19 3.44
N ALA A 30 9.29 -9.96 4.67
CA ALA A 30 8.48 -8.78 5.00
C ALA A 30 9.25 -7.47 4.78
N LEU A 31 10.59 -7.49 5.00
CA LEU A 31 11.46 -6.35 4.68
C LEU A 31 11.42 -5.99 3.20
N GLY A 32 11.15 -6.96 2.32
CA GLY A 32 11.03 -6.71 0.89
C GLY A 32 9.86 -5.80 0.52
N ASP A 33 8.78 -5.78 1.31
CA ASP A 33 7.65 -4.85 1.11
C ASP A 33 7.92 -3.45 1.70
N LEU A 34 8.88 -3.37 2.62
CA LEU A 34 9.38 -2.14 3.23
C LEU A 34 10.73 -1.70 2.62
N SER A 35 11.04 -2.18 1.43
CA SER A 35 12.23 -1.76 0.69
C SER A 35 12.18 -0.27 0.40
N THR A 36 13.27 0.41 0.71
CA THR A 36 13.44 1.84 0.52
C THR A 36 14.18 2.14 -0.78
N THR A 37 13.95 3.32 -1.34
CA THR A 37 14.76 3.89 -2.42
C THR A 37 15.25 5.24 -1.94
N HIS A 38 16.57 5.49 -1.98
CA HIS A 38 17.17 6.69 -1.40
C HIS A 38 16.77 6.97 0.06
N ASN A 39 16.65 5.91 0.88
CA ASN A 39 16.20 5.98 2.28
C ASN A 39 14.76 6.51 2.46
N VAL A 40 13.93 6.34 1.43
CA VAL A 40 12.54 6.75 1.43
C VAL A 40 11.62 5.56 1.24
N LEU A 41 10.47 5.57 1.93
CA LEU A 41 9.40 4.59 1.76
C LEU A 41 8.09 5.29 1.40
N SER A 42 7.59 5.02 0.20
CA SER A 42 6.34 5.61 -0.28
C SER A 42 5.10 4.99 0.37
N VAL A 43 4.21 5.86 0.83
CA VAL A 43 2.93 5.55 1.47
C VAL A 43 1.86 6.53 0.98
N TYR A 44 0.59 6.26 1.24
CA TYR A 44 -0.50 7.13 0.82
C TYR A 44 -1.40 7.50 1.98
N LEU A 45 -1.78 8.77 2.13
CA LEU A 45 -2.72 9.19 3.16
C LEU A 45 -4.09 8.52 2.93
N ALA A 46 -4.55 7.77 3.94
CA ALA A 46 -5.73 6.92 3.88
C ALA A 46 -6.44 6.86 5.25
N ASP A 47 -6.78 8.02 5.81
CA ASP A 47 -7.42 8.17 7.12
C ASP A 47 -8.92 7.83 7.14
N THR A 48 -9.58 7.78 5.97
CA THR A 48 -10.99 7.36 5.80
C THR A 48 -11.10 6.12 4.91
N GLY A 49 -12.21 5.36 5.05
CA GLY A 49 -12.47 4.22 4.18
C GLY A 49 -12.62 4.60 2.70
N GLU A 50 -13.12 5.81 2.42
CA GLU A 50 -13.18 6.35 1.07
C GLU A 50 -11.78 6.57 0.49
N ARG A 51 -10.87 7.19 1.24
CA ARG A 51 -9.48 7.38 0.80
C ARG A 51 -8.74 6.08 0.63
N VAL A 52 -8.99 5.08 1.49
CA VAL A 52 -8.47 3.72 1.29
C VAL A 52 -8.90 3.18 -0.07
N ASN A 53 -10.19 3.28 -0.40
CA ASN A 53 -10.74 2.80 -1.66
C ASN A 53 -10.14 3.53 -2.87
N GLN A 54 -10.00 4.85 -2.81
CA GLN A 54 -9.37 5.67 -3.86
C GLN A 54 -7.90 5.25 -4.08
N VAL A 55 -7.12 5.12 -3.00
CA VAL A 55 -5.72 4.70 -3.07
C VAL A 55 -5.59 3.29 -3.64
N VAL A 56 -6.43 2.35 -3.21
CA VAL A 56 -6.43 0.98 -3.75
C VAL A 56 -6.75 0.99 -5.25
N ALA A 57 -7.74 1.77 -5.70
CA ALA A 57 -8.06 1.91 -7.12
C ALA A 57 -6.89 2.48 -7.92
N ALA A 58 -6.27 3.56 -7.42
CA ALA A 58 -5.12 4.19 -8.06
C ALA A 58 -3.92 3.24 -8.20
N LEU A 59 -3.60 2.50 -7.14
CA LEU A 59 -2.50 1.54 -7.15
C LEU A 59 -2.82 0.28 -7.95
N ALA A 60 -4.09 -0.08 -8.11
CA ALA A 60 -4.52 -1.11 -9.04
C ALA A 60 -4.37 -0.67 -10.50
N ALA A 61 -4.72 0.59 -10.80
CA ALA A 61 -4.67 1.16 -12.15
C ALA A 61 -3.25 1.20 -12.71
N ASN A 62 -2.25 1.42 -11.85
CA ASN A 62 -0.84 1.42 -12.23
C ASN A 62 -0.26 0.01 -12.51
N ARG A 63 -1.06 -1.07 -12.46
CA ARG A 63 -0.61 -2.44 -12.74
C ARG A 63 -1.00 -2.92 -14.14
N ASP A 64 -0.32 -3.95 -14.60
CA ASP A 64 -0.62 -4.59 -15.90
C ASP A 64 -1.85 -5.50 -15.86
N ASN A 65 -2.25 -5.95 -14.68
CA ASN A 65 -3.24 -7.02 -14.50
C ASN A 65 -4.15 -6.79 -13.30
N LEU A 66 -5.43 -7.13 -13.48
CA LEU A 66 -6.40 -7.17 -12.40
C LEU A 66 -6.13 -8.37 -11.47
N ALA A 67 -5.76 -8.09 -10.22
CA ALA A 67 -5.42 -9.09 -9.21
C ALA A 67 -5.91 -8.67 -7.82
N ASN A 68 -5.80 -9.59 -6.85
CA ASN A 68 -5.95 -9.23 -5.43
C ASN A 68 -4.88 -8.22 -5.04
N LEU A 69 -5.24 -7.31 -4.14
CA LEU A 69 -4.35 -6.32 -3.55
C LEU A 69 -4.29 -6.52 -2.05
N ASP A 70 -3.08 -6.45 -1.49
CA ASP A 70 -2.88 -6.53 -0.05
C ASP A 70 -2.23 -5.22 0.43
N TYR A 71 -2.72 -4.67 1.53
CA TYR A 71 -2.19 -3.43 2.10
C TYR A 71 -2.15 -3.50 3.62
N VAL A 72 -1.41 -2.58 4.22
CA VAL A 72 -1.42 -2.30 5.66
C VAL A 72 -1.71 -0.82 5.88
N LEU A 73 -2.32 -0.49 7.01
CA LEU A 73 -2.48 0.89 7.49
C LEU A 73 -1.47 1.14 8.60
N ILE A 74 -0.67 2.18 8.42
CA ILE A 74 0.35 2.62 9.37
C ILE A 74 -0.20 3.87 10.06
N GLU A 75 -0.36 3.80 11.37
CA GLU A 75 -0.84 4.94 12.17
C GLU A 75 0.22 6.06 12.20
N GLY A 76 -0.20 7.31 12.03
CA GLY A 76 0.70 8.46 12.11
C GLY A 76 1.35 8.62 13.49
N ASP A 77 0.63 8.24 14.55
CA ASP A 77 1.14 8.24 15.93
C ASP A 77 2.29 7.24 16.10
N LEU A 78 2.21 6.08 15.44
CA LEU A 78 3.29 5.09 15.42
C LEU A 78 4.55 5.66 14.74
N LEU A 79 4.39 6.33 13.60
CA LEU A 79 5.53 6.97 12.91
C LEU A 79 6.20 8.02 13.81
N SER A 80 5.39 8.81 14.52
CA SER A 80 5.86 9.81 15.46
C SER A 80 6.62 9.18 16.64
N GLN A 81 6.12 8.08 17.22
CA GLN A 81 6.81 7.33 18.28
C GLN A 81 8.15 6.74 17.82
N LEU A 82 8.23 6.35 16.55
CA LEU A 82 9.45 5.86 15.92
C LEU A 82 10.39 6.98 15.45
N HIS A 83 10.03 8.26 15.69
CA HIS A 83 10.78 9.44 15.25
C HIS A 83 10.95 9.51 13.72
N LEU A 84 9.98 8.97 12.98
CA LEU A 84 9.97 8.98 11.53
C LEU A 84 9.10 10.10 11.00
N GLN A 85 9.59 10.81 9.99
CA GLN A 85 8.93 11.96 9.39
C GLN A 85 8.27 11.55 8.08
N THR A 86 7.11 12.13 7.78
CA THR A 86 6.45 12.01 6.48
C THR A 86 6.52 13.34 5.75
N MET A 87 6.73 13.28 4.43
CA MET A 87 6.71 14.43 3.56
C MET A 87 5.74 14.16 2.41
N GLN A 88 4.82 15.09 2.16
CA GLN A 88 3.94 15.00 1.01
C GLN A 88 4.75 15.17 -0.27
N VAL A 89 4.50 14.31 -1.25
CA VAL A 89 5.13 14.36 -2.57
C VAL A 89 4.05 14.20 -3.64
N SER A 90 4.35 14.57 -4.88
CA SER A 90 3.39 14.35 -5.97
C SER A 90 3.49 12.91 -6.46
N GLY A 91 2.37 12.20 -6.43
CA GLY A 91 2.27 10.85 -6.98
C GLY A 91 2.17 10.80 -8.50
N GLU A 92 2.48 9.65 -9.07
CA GLU A 92 2.43 9.39 -10.52
C GLU A 92 1.40 8.31 -10.87
N THR A 93 0.26 8.32 -10.17
CA THR A 93 -0.85 7.40 -10.45
C THR A 93 -1.75 7.91 -11.57
N PHE A 94 -2.48 6.98 -12.21
CA PHE A 94 -3.53 7.33 -13.16
C PHE A 94 -4.77 7.95 -12.52
N HIS A 95 -4.84 8.02 -11.18
CA HIS A 95 -5.93 8.63 -10.43
C HIS A 95 -5.53 10.04 -9.98
N CYS A 96 -6.11 11.07 -10.60
CA CYS A 96 -5.69 12.46 -10.40
C CYS A 96 -5.70 12.90 -8.92
N SER A 97 -6.79 12.63 -8.19
CA SER A 97 -6.92 13.04 -6.78
C SER A 97 -6.00 12.28 -5.82
N VAL A 98 -5.51 11.09 -6.18
CA VAL A 98 -4.64 10.29 -5.30
C VAL A 98 -3.19 10.75 -5.37
N ASN A 99 -2.80 11.46 -6.43
CA ASN A 99 -1.45 12.02 -6.54
C ASN A 99 -1.15 13.07 -5.47
N GLU A 100 -2.19 13.73 -4.94
CA GLU A 100 -2.08 14.64 -3.78
C GLU A 100 -2.05 13.90 -2.44
N LEU A 101 -2.34 12.60 -2.43
CA LEU A 101 -2.33 11.78 -1.21
C LEU A 101 -1.02 11.00 -1.04
N HIS A 102 -0.05 11.14 -1.94
CA HIS A 102 1.23 10.45 -1.84
C HIS A 102 2.14 11.15 -0.81
N TYR A 103 2.61 10.38 0.15
CA TYR A 103 3.61 10.78 1.13
C TYR A 103 4.79 9.82 1.10
N ASP A 104 5.94 10.32 1.47
CA ASP A 104 7.15 9.55 1.61
C ASP A 104 7.59 9.61 3.08
N ILE A 105 7.84 8.45 3.68
CA ILE A 105 8.53 8.37 4.97
C ILE A 105 10.02 8.60 4.70
N GLN A 106 10.56 9.70 5.24
CA GLN A 106 11.90 10.20 4.96
C GLN A 106 12.94 9.65 5.95
N ASP A 107 14.21 9.75 5.57
CA ASP A 107 15.37 9.46 6.43
C ASP A 107 15.36 8.06 7.08
N LEU A 108 14.80 7.07 6.38
CA LEU A 108 14.69 5.71 6.90
C LEU A 108 16.06 5.03 6.98
N THR A 109 16.52 4.83 8.20
CA THR A 109 17.63 3.93 8.50
C THR A 109 17.18 2.48 8.48
N ALA A 110 18.13 1.54 8.36
CA ALA A 110 17.84 0.11 8.50
C ALA A 110 17.15 -0.22 9.84
N ALA A 111 17.52 0.47 10.92
CA ALA A 111 16.88 0.33 12.23
C ALA A 111 15.43 0.86 12.21
N GLY A 112 15.15 1.96 11.52
CA GLY A 112 13.81 2.50 11.34
C GLY A 112 12.90 1.58 10.52
N VAL A 113 13.42 1.01 9.43
CA VAL A 113 12.70 -0.01 8.63
C VAL A 113 12.40 -1.23 9.47
N PHE A 114 13.37 -1.71 10.25
CA PHE A 114 13.18 -2.85 11.14
C PHE A 114 12.16 -2.54 12.25
N ALA A 115 12.16 -1.34 12.80
CA ALA A 115 11.18 -0.91 13.79
C ALA A 115 9.76 -0.88 13.18
N LEU A 116 9.58 -0.36 11.96
CA LEU A 116 8.31 -0.43 11.22
C LEU A 116 7.83 -1.87 11.06
N MET A 117 8.72 -2.74 10.58
CA MET A 117 8.41 -4.15 10.35
C MET A 117 7.94 -4.83 11.64
N LYS A 118 8.55 -4.52 12.79
CA LYS A 118 8.15 -5.08 14.08
C LYS A 118 6.75 -4.65 14.53
N SER A 119 6.28 -3.49 14.06
CA SER A 119 4.99 -2.93 14.43
C SER A 119 3.84 -3.37 13.52
N ILE A 120 4.12 -4.12 12.46
CA ILE A 120 3.13 -4.65 11.53
C ILE A 120 3.07 -6.17 11.70
N THR A 121 1.87 -6.72 11.89
CA THR A 121 1.63 -8.16 12.01
C THR A 121 0.89 -8.71 10.80
N ALA A 122 0.73 -10.04 10.74
CA ALA A 122 0.00 -10.69 9.66
C ALA A 122 -1.49 -10.30 9.67
N GLU A 123 -2.02 -10.03 10.86
CA GLU A 123 -3.41 -9.62 11.11
C GLU A 123 -3.69 -8.19 10.62
N ASP A 124 -2.66 -7.34 10.54
CA ASP A 124 -2.78 -5.99 9.99
C ASP A 124 -2.89 -5.97 8.46
N VAL A 125 -2.55 -7.08 7.79
CA VAL A 125 -2.58 -7.19 6.33
C VAL A 125 -4.02 -7.38 5.86
N VAL A 126 -4.55 -6.35 5.21
CA VAL A 126 -5.88 -6.38 4.62
C VAL A 126 -5.79 -6.77 3.15
N ARG A 127 -6.57 -7.79 2.77
CA ARG A 127 -6.73 -8.23 1.38
C ARG A 127 -8.00 -7.66 0.76
N VAL A 128 -7.85 -6.96 -0.36
CA VAL A 128 -8.92 -6.59 -1.28
C VAL A 128 -8.97 -7.62 -2.39
N SER A 129 -10.10 -8.33 -2.48
CA SER A 129 -10.31 -9.38 -3.48
C SER A 129 -10.35 -8.79 -4.90
N ARG A 130 -9.96 -9.59 -5.89
CA ARG A 130 -9.98 -9.21 -7.32
C ARG A 130 -11.34 -8.64 -7.77
N PRO A 131 -12.52 -9.21 -7.39
CA PRO A 131 -13.81 -8.59 -7.71
C PRO A 131 -13.99 -7.20 -7.09
N ASN A 132 -13.56 -7.01 -5.84
CA ASN A 132 -13.67 -5.71 -5.17
C ASN A 132 -12.70 -4.69 -5.80
N VAL A 133 -11.47 -5.09 -6.14
CA VAL A 133 -10.53 -4.23 -6.89
C VAL A 133 -11.13 -3.81 -8.23
N LYS A 134 -11.81 -4.73 -8.94
CA LYS A 134 -12.52 -4.42 -10.18
C LYS A 134 -13.60 -3.38 -9.96
N ALA A 135 -14.45 -3.56 -8.95
CA ALA A 135 -15.52 -2.62 -8.62
C ALA A 135 -14.98 -1.23 -8.30
N LEU A 136 -13.88 -1.16 -7.52
CA LEU A 136 -13.22 0.11 -7.19
C LEU A 136 -12.67 0.83 -8.44
N LEU A 137 -12.03 0.09 -9.35
CA LEU A 137 -11.55 0.63 -10.62
C LEU A 137 -12.70 1.15 -11.49
N GLN A 138 -13.76 0.36 -11.64
CA GLN A 138 -14.92 0.75 -12.45
C GLN A 138 -15.60 1.99 -11.88
N HIS A 139 -15.74 2.10 -10.56
CA HIS A 139 -16.27 3.29 -9.90
C HIS A 139 -15.38 4.52 -10.17
N ALA A 140 -14.07 4.40 -9.98
CA ALA A 140 -13.14 5.50 -10.23
C ALA A 140 -13.09 5.95 -11.70
N ILE A 141 -13.28 5.03 -12.65
CA ILE A 141 -13.39 5.36 -14.08
C ILE A 141 -14.72 6.06 -14.37
N HIS A 142 -15.83 5.53 -13.85
CA HIS A 142 -17.16 6.12 -14.00
C HIS A 142 -17.20 7.56 -13.49
N ASP A 143 -16.55 7.82 -12.35
CA ASP A 143 -16.50 9.14 -11.72
C ASP A 143 -15.47 10.09 -12.39
N GLY A 144 -14.77 9.62 -13.43
CA GLY A 144 -13.80 10.42 -14.19
C GLY A 144 -12.47 10.66 -13.46
N HIS A 145 -12.22 9.96 -12.35
CA HIS A 145 -10.95 10.05 -11.63
C HIS A 145 -9.80 9.30 -12.33
N ILE A 146 -10.15 8.27 -13.10
CA ILE A 146 -9.21 7.46 -13.89
C ILE A 146 -9.65 7.46 -15.35
N ASP A 147 -8.74 7.82 -16.25
CA ASP A 147 -8.95 7.66 -17.69
C ASP A 147 -8.60 6.22 -18.11
N ILE A 148 -9.61 5.47 -18.57
CA ILE A 148 -9.45 4.08 -19.02
C ILE A 148 -8.43 3.95 -20.16
N ASN A 149 -8.26 4.98 -20.98
CA ASN A 149 -7.31 4.98 -22.11
C ASN A 149 -5.86 5.04 -21.66
N ARG A 150 -5.60 5.40 -20.40
CA ARG A 150 -4.26 5.40 -19.79
C ARG A 150 -3.91 4.06 -19.16
N LEU A 151 -4.87 3.15 -18.99
CA LEU A 151 -4.63 1.83 -18.43
C LEU A 151 -3.92 0.92 -19.44
N SER A 152 -3.22 -0.08 -18.92
CA SER A 152 -2.68 -1.14 -19.78
C SER A 152 -3.82 -1.88 -20.50
N ALA A 153 -3.61 -2.27 -21.75
CA ALA A 153 -4.62 -2.98 -22.56
C ALA A 153 -5.16 -4.24 -21.86
N ARG A 154 -4.29 -4.95 -21.14
CA ARG A 154 -4.65 -6.18 -20.41
C ARG A 154 -5.51 -5.90 -19.17
N LEU A 155 -5.22 -4.82 -18.45
CA LEU A 155 -6.07 -4.37 -17.35
C LEU A 155 -7.44 -3.90 -17.89
N ALA A 156 -7.45 -3.06 -18.93
CA ALA A 156 -8.67 -2.54 -19.53
C ALA A 156 -9.62 -3.67 -19.99
N GLN A 157 -9.10 -4.66 -20.71
CA GLN A 157 -9.88 -5.84 -21.14
C GLN A 157 -10.49 -6.60 -19.94
N SER A 158 -9.76 -6.69 -18.81
CA SER A 158 -10.27 -7.36 -17.61
C SER A 158 -11.40 -6.61 -16.90
N LEU A 159 -11.62 -5.33 -17.24
CA LEU A 159 -12.70 -4.51 -16.67
C LEU A 159 -14.01 -4.67 -17.45
N GLU A 160 -13.94 -5.06 -18.73
CA GLU A 160 -15.08 -5.27 -19.62
C GLU A 160 -15.76 -6.63 -19.43
N SER A 161 -15.00 -7.65 -19.00
CA SER A 161 -15.46 -9.04 -18.78
C SER A 161 -16.05 -9.27 -17.40
#